data_AF-A0A085ZR16-F1
#
_entry.id   AF-A0A085ZR16-F1
#
_cell.length_a   1.000
_cell.length_b   1.000
_cell.length_c   1.000
_cell.angle_alpha   90.00
_cell.angle_beta   90.00
_cell.angle_gamma   90.00
#
_symmetry.space_group_name_H-M   'P 1'
#
loop_
_entity.id
_entity.type
_entity.pdbx_description
1 polymer ?
#
loop_
_entity_poly.entity_id
_entity_poly.type
_entity_poly.pdbx_seq_one_letter_code
_entity_poly.pdbx_strand_id
1 'polypeptide(L)'
;MSADRPFVLTIAGLDPSGGAGILADIKTFEQHKVNGFAISTANTIQTESKFHEIQWTDLSFVIRSIETLFLSYKISAVKIGITSSLYDLDRIISTIKLLSPSTKIVWDPVLKSTTKFEFMNIGNHLDLKKVLSKLDLITPNYHEIEILFPGFISQNLFKETNISTPILLKGGHNEKSIGTDRLFLKDEILEIFPTEKKCFEKHGSGCVLSSAIASNLAFNQTIEEACKNAKIYIENYLSSTPTLIGYHYV
;
A
#
# COMPACT_ATOMS: atom_id res chain seq x y z
N MET A 1 15.47 4.09 -22.87
CA MET A 1 14.44 3.60 -21.94
C MET A 1 13.73 2.44 -22.62
N SER A 2 13.58 1.28 -21.97
CA SER A 2 12.83 0.16 -22.56
C SER A 2 11.44 0.65 -22.95
N ALA A 3 11.01 0.41 -24.19
CA ALA A 3 9.82 1.00 -24.78
C ALA A 3 8.50 0.64 -24.06
N ASP A 4 8.52 -0.36 -23.17
CA ASP A 4 7.31 -1.02 -22.65
C ASP A 4 7.18 -1.05 -21.12
N ARG A 5 7.94 -0.24 -20.36
CA ARG A 5 7.79 -0.19 -18.88
C ARG A 5 6.73 0.87 -18.47
N PRO A 6 5.57 0.48 -17.89
CA PRO A 6 4.56 1.42 -17.39
C PRO A 6 5.14 2.36 -16.32
N PHE A 7 4.62 3.57 -16.21
CA PHE A 7 4.98 4.49 -15.12
C PHE A 7 4.10 4.24 -13.89
N VAL A 8 4.76 4.06 -12.73
CA VAL A 8 4.10 3.84 -11.43
C VAL A 8 4.68 4.82 -10.42
N LEU A 9 3.81 5.44 -9.63
CA LEU A 9 4.20 6.43 -8.64
C LEU A 9 3.94 5.89 -7.23
N THR A 10 4.90 6.05 -6.32
CA THR A 10 4.66 5.94 -4.88
C THR A 10 4.55 7.32 -4.23
N ILE A 11 3.59 7.48 -3.32
CA ILE A 11 3.43 8.67 -2.48
C ILE A 11 3.43 8.18 -1.03
N ALA A 12 4.59 8.26 -0.37
CA ALA A 12 4.80 7.67 0.96
C ALA A 12 5.98 8.35 1.70
N GLY A 13 6.24 7.93 2.93
CA GLY A 13 7.39 8.38 3.70
C GLY A 13 8.72 7.80 3.19
N LEU A 14 9.81 8.52 3.44
CA LEU A 14 11.18 8.05 3.25
C LEU A 14 11.62 7.35 4.53
N ASP A 15 11.84 6.03 4.44
CA ASP A 15 12.57 5.24 5.42
C ASP A 15 14.04 5.11 4.98
N PRO A 16 15.00 5.65 5.74
CA PRO A 16 16.41 5.67 5.33
C PRO A 16 17.08 4.30 5.38
N SER A 17 16.52 3.32 6.10
CA SER A 17 17.03 1.93 6.09
C SER A 17 16.75 1.23 4.75
N GLY A 18 15.77 1.73 3.99
CA GLY A 18 15.34 1.17 2.73
C GLY A 18 14.59 -0.16 2.85
N GLY A 19 14.11 -0.52 4.04
CA GLY A 19 13.25 -1.68 4.26
C GLY A 19 11.76 -1.39 4.04
N ALA A 20 11.32 -0.15 4.24
CA ALA A 20 9.97 0.32 3.97
C ALA A 20 9.95 1.61 3.13
N GLY A 21 8.79 2.26 3.05
CA GLY A 21 8.62 3.57 2.44
C GLY A 21 8.99 3.62 0.95
N ILE A 22 9.25 4.83 0.46
CA ILE A 22 9.52 5.05 -0.97
C ILE A 22 10.72 4.25 -1.49
N LEU A 23 11.72 3.97 -0.64
CA LEU A 23 12.89 3.20 -1.07
C LEU A 23 12.55 1.73 -1.33
N ALA A 24 11.77 1.09 -0.45
CA ALA A 24 11.28 -0.27 -0.67
C ALA A 24 10.28 -0.35 -1.84
N ASP A 25 9.47 0.70 -2.01
CA ASP A 25 8.53 0.81 -3.12
C ASP A 25 9.29 0.87 -4.47
N ILE A 26 10.31 1.73 -4.61
CA ILE A 26 11.13 1.83 -5.82
C ILE A 26 11.89 0.54 -6.12
N LYS A 27 12.45 -0.13 -5.10
CA LYS A 27 13.10 -1.44 -5.28
C LYS A 27 12.11 -2.48 -5.80
N THR A 28 10.88 -2.50 -5.26
CA THR A 28 9.80 -3.38 -5.71
C THR A 28 9.42 -3.08 -7.17
N PHE A 29 9.24 -1.80 -7.51
CA PHE A 29 8.92 -1.35 -8.87
C PHE A 29 9.98 -1.79 -9.89
N GLU A 30 11.26 -1.70 -9.52
CA GLU A 30 12.33 -2.16 -10.41
C GLU A 30 12.24 -3.65 -10.71
N GLN A 31 11.97 -4.48 -9.70
CA GLN A 31 11.83 -5.94 -9.89
C GLN A 31 10.60 -6.31 -10.72
N HIS A 32 9.53 -5.52 -10.64
CA HIS A 32 8.34 -5.69 -11.47
C HIS A 32 8.50 -5.08 -12.87
N LYS A 33 9.69 -4.57 -13.22
CA LYS A 33 9.98 -3.96 -14.52
C LYS A 33 9.03 -2.80 -14.86
N VAL A 34 8.64 -2.00 -13.87
CA VAL A 34 7.92 -0.72 -14.09
C VAL A 34 8.84 0.47 -13.86
N ASN A 35 8.61 1.60 -14.53
CA ASN A 35 9.36 2.83 -14.26
C ASN A 35 8.77 3.50 -12.99
N GLY A 36 9.51 3.41 -11.89
CA GLY A 36 9.09 3.93 -10.59
C GLY A 36 9.41 5.41 -10.39
N PHE A 37 8.43 6.19 -9.96
CA PHE A 37 8.58 7.55 -9.42
C PHE A 37 8.21 7.57 -7.94
N ALA A 38 8.73 8.56 -7.21
CA ALA A 38 8.44 8.73 -5.80
C ALA A 38 8.18 10.19 -5.45
N ILE A 39 7.16 10.44 -4.61
CA ILE A 39 6.95 11.70 -3.90
C ILE A 39 6.98 11.37 -2.40
N SER A 40 7.86 12.06 -1.68
CA SER A 40 7.99 11.87 -0.22
C SER A 40 6.95 12.70 0.53
N THR A 41 6.07 12.04 1.27
CA THR A 41 5.11 12.68 2.19
C THR A 41 5.75 13.03 3.53
N ALA A 42 6.84 12.36 3.89
CA ALA A 42 7.60 12.62 5.09
C ALA A 42 9.02 12.09 4.98
N ASN A 43 9.95 12.72 5.68
CA ASN A 43 11.24 12.15 6.01
C ASN A 43 11.19 11.56 7.42
N THR A 44 11.83 10.42 7.64
CA THR A 44 11.85 9.76 8.95
C THR A 44 13.27 9.51 9.43
N ILE A 45 13.45 9.59 10.75
CA ILE A 45 14.63 9.08 11.44
C ILE A 45 14.22 7.74 12.03
N GLN A 46 14.59 6.65 11.36
CA GLN A 46 14.29 5.29 11.79
C GLN A 46 15.34 4.29 11.27
N THR A 47 15.38 3.12 11.90
CA THR A 47 16.03 1.90 11.40
C THR A 47 14.94 0.85 11.14
N GLU A 48 15.33 -0.34 10.70
CA GLU A 48 14.42 -1.49 10.59
C GLU A 48 13.79 -1.93 11.91
N SER A 49 14.37 -1.49 13.04
CA SER A 49 14.01 -1.93 14.39
C SER A 49 13.57 -0.80 15.33
N LYS A 50 13.81 0.47 14.98
CA LYS A 50 13.51 1.63 15.85
C LYS A 50 13.01 2.82 15.03
N PHE A 51 12.05 3.55 15.59
CA PHE A 51 11.58 4.81 15.03
C PHE A 51 11.83 5.93 16.03
N HIS A 52 12.34 7.06 15.54
CA HIS A 52 12.73 8.19 16.38
C HIS A 52 11.90 9.44 16.08
N GLU A 53 11.81 9.82 14.81
CA GLU A 53 11.22 11.09 14.43
C GLU A 53 10.65 11.05 13.00
N ILE A 54 9.68 11.92 12.75
CA ILE A 54 9.10 12.15 11.44
C ILE A 54 8.95 13.65 11.19
N GLN A 55 9.38 14.07 10.01
CA GLN A 55 9.17 15.40 9.48
C GLN A 55 8.27 15.29 8.25
N TRP A 56 7.06 15.84 8.33
CA TRP A 56 6.10 15.85 7.22
C TRP A 56 6.52 16.85 6.14
N THR A 57 6.32 16.46 4.88
CA THR A 57 6.41 17.37 3.73
C THR A 57 5.12 18.16 3.63
N ASP A 58 5.21 19.47 3.39
CA ASP A 58 4.03 20.32 3.19
C ASP A 58 3.12 19.76 2.08
N LEU A 59 1.83 19.63 2.37
CA LEU A 59 0.84 19.13 1.42
C LEU A 59 0.88 19.89 0.08
N SER A 60 1.08 21.22 0.12
CA SER A 60 1.16 22.03 -1.11
C SER A 60 2.32 21.61 -2.02
N PHE A 61 3.44 21.17 -1.43
CA PHE A 61 4.59 20.67 -2.18
C PHE A 61 4.30 19.29 -2.78
N VAL A 62 3.63 18.41 -2.02
CA VAL A 62 3.16 17.09 -2.51
C VAL A 62 2.22 17.27 -3.70
N ILE A 63 1.21 18.15 -3.60
CA ILE A 63 0.25 18.42 -4.69
C ILE A 63 0.94 18.95 -5.94
N ARG A 64 1.83 19.95 -5.82
CA ARG A 64 2.58 20.47 -6.98
C ARG A 64 3.46 19.40 -7.63
N SER A 65 4.01 18.48 -6.83
CA SER A 65 4.81 17.36 -7.33
C SER A 65 3.95 16.37 -8.13
N ILE A 66 2.74 16.06 -7.65
CA ILE A 66 1.75 15.24 -8.36
C ILE A 66 1.40 15.90 -9.69
N GLU A 67 1.00 17.17 -9.67
CA GLU A 67 0.64 17.93 -10.88
C GLU A 67 1.77 17.90 -11.91
N THR A 68 3.00 18.16 -11.48
CA THR A 68 4.18 18.18 -12.36
C THR A 68 4.42 16.82 -13.03
N LEU A 69 4.35 15.73 -12.25
CA LEU A 69 4.58 14.38 -12.79
C LEU A 69 3.44 13.94 -13.72
N PHE A 70 2.18 14.19 -13.36
CA PHE A 70 1.03 13.80 -14.18
C PHE A 70 0.91 14.63 -15.47
N LEU A 71 1.40 15.87 -15.49
CA LEU A 71 1.51 16.66 -16.73
C LEU A 71 2.59 16.12 -17.69
N SER A 72 3.59 15.42 -17.17
CA SER A 72 4.76 14.98 -17.93
C SER A 72 4.71 13.49 -18.31
N TYR A 73 4.01 12.67 -17.52
CA TYR A 73 4.03 11.21 -17.63
C TYR A 73 2.63 10.60 -17.52
N LYS A 74 2.36 9.58 -18.34
CA LYS A 74 1.16 8.76 -18.22
C LYS A 74 1.33 7.71 -17.11
N ILE A 75 1.01 8.10 -15.88
CA ILE A 75 1.12 7.24 -14.69
C ILE A 75 -0.10 6.31 -14.61
N SER A 76 0.13 5.00 -14.76
CA SER A 76 -0.94 3.99 -14.80
C SER A 76 -1.44 3.60 -13.42
N ALA A 77 -0.55 3.58 -12.42
CA ALA A 77 -0.89 3.21 -11.06
C ALA A 77 -0.14 4.08 -10.03
N VAL A 78 -0.79 4.31 -8.88
CA VAL A 78 -0.23 4.99 -7.72
C VAL A 78 -0.37 4.09 -6.50
N LYS A 79 0.72 3.91 -5.77
CA LYS A 79 0.70 3.37 -4.41
C LYS A 79 0.78 4.53 -3.42
N ILE A 80 -0.11 4.56 -2.43
CA ILE A 80 -0.09 5.55 -1.36
C ILE A 80 0.23 4.82 -0.05
N GLY A 81 1.23 5.32 0.69
CA GLY A 81 1.57 4.85 2.03
C GLY A 81 1.18 5.87 3.10
N ILE A 82 2.08 6.13 4.04
CA ILE A 82 1.83 7.07 5.14
C ILE A 82 1.53 8.50 4.61
N THR A 83 0.53 9.13 5.21
CA THR A 83 0.13 10.52 5.00
C THR A 83 -0.19 11.15 6.36
N SER A 84 -0.11 12.47 6.48
CA SER A 84 -0.21 13.15 7.78
C SER A 84 -1.64 13.10 8.36
N SER A 85 -2.65 12.97 7.50
CA SER A 85 -4.07 13.00 7.88
C SER A 85 -4.96 12.44 6.77
N LEU A 86 -6.22 12.12 7.11
CA LEU A 86 -7.25 11.79 6.12
C LEU A 86 -7.53 12.94 5.15
N TYR A 87 -7.38 14.19 5.61
CA TYR A 87 -7.53 15.37 4.75
C TYR A 87 -6.46 15.40 3.66
N ASP A 88 -5.19 15.22 4.03
CA ASP A 88 -4.07 15.17 3.08
C ASP A 88 -4.26 14.02 2.08
N LEU A 89 -4.66 12.84 2.56
CA LEU A 89 -4.99 11.70 1.73
C LEU A 89 -6.11 12.01 0.72
N ASP A 90 -7.22 12.61 1.17
CA ASP A 90 -8.34 13.01 0.28
C ASP A 90 -7.87 13.99 -0.79
N ARG A 91 -7.03 14.97 -0.42
CA ARG A 91 -6.49 15.97 -1.35
C ARG A 91 -5.56 15.33 -2.40
N ILE A 92 -4.69 14.42 -1.98
CA ILE A 92 -3.79 13.66 -2.87
C ILE A 92 -4.62 12.85 -3.88
N ILE A 93 -5.55 12.02 -3.40
CA ILE A 93 -6.38 11.15 -4.23
C ILE A 93 -7.26 11.97 -5.18
N SER A 94 -7.89 13.03 -4.69
CA SER A 94 -8.74 13.89 -5.51
C SER A 94 -7.96 14.57 -6.63
N THR A 95 -6.72 14.99 -6.36
CA THR A 95 -5.84 15.60 -7.37
C THR A 95 -5.46 14.58 -8.43
N ILE A 96 -5.08 13.37 -8.03
CA ILE A 96 -4.77 12.27 -8.97
C ILE A 96 -5.98 11.96 -9.86
N LYS A 97 -7.17 11.76 -9.26
CA LYS A 97 -8.38 11.42 -10.02
C LYS A 97 -8.87 12.57 -10.90
N LEU A 98 -8.60 13.82 -10.56
CA LEU A 98 -8.87 14.97 -11.42
C LEU A 98 -7.96 14.98 -12.66
N LEU A 99 -6.66 14.72 -12.48
CA LEU A 99 -5.67 14.75 -13.55
C LEU A 99 -5.73 13.49 -14.44
N SER A 100 -6.04 12.34 -13.84
CA SER A 100 -6.13 11.06 -14.53
C SER A 100 -7.15 10.14 -13.83
N PRO A 101 -8.44 10.21 -14.20
CA PRO A 101 -9.51 9.41 -13.60
C PRO A 101 -9.26 7.90 -13.68
N SER A 102 -8.56 7.44 -14.73
CA SER A 102 -8.26 6.04 -14.99
C SER A 102 -7.09 5.48 -14.18
N THR A 103 -6.25 6.32 -13.59
CA THR A 103 -5.09 5.86 -12.80
C THR A 103 -5.55 5.04 -11.61
N LYS A 104 -5.01 3.83 -11.48
CA LYS A 104 -5.32 2.92 -10.37
C LYS A 104 -4.65 3.38 -9.09
N ILE A 105 -5.38 3.37 -7.97
CA ILE A 105 -4.83 3.78 -6.67
C ILE A 105 -4.94 2.64 -5.66
N VAL A 106 -3.78 2.19 -5.17
CA VAL A 106 -3.64 1.25 -4.06
C VAL A 106 -3.24 2.04 -2.81
N TRP A 107 -4.05 2.00 -1.77
CA TRP A 107 -3.70 2.61 -0.49
C TRP A 107 -3.32 1.54 0.54
N ASP A 108 -2.09 1.62 1.03
CA ASP A 108 -1.63 0.88 2.21
C ASP A 108 -1.81 1.79 3.43
N PRO A 109 -2.78 1.51 4.33
CA PRO A 109 -3.17 2.45 5.38
C PRO A 109 -2.05 2.84 6.33
N VAL A 110 -1.16 1.89 6.67
CA VAL A 110 0.01 2.08 7.56
C VAL A 110 -0.30 3.05 8.71
N LEU A 111 -1.33 2.74 9.48
CA LEU A 111 -1.83 3.67 10.52
C LEU A 111 -0.84 3.78 11.69
N LYS A 112 -0.02 2.73 11.88
CA LYS A 112 0.93 2.59 12.97
C LYS A 112 2.20 1.91 12.46
N SER A 113 3.36 2.34 12.95
CA SER A 113 4.64 1.67 12.66
C SER A 113 4.71 0.31 13.35
N THR A 114 5.58 -0.57 12.86
CA THR A 114 5.96 -1.82 13.54
C THR A 114 6.48 -1.56 14.96
N THR A 115 7.07 -0.38 15.18
CA THR A 115 7.59 0.10 16.46
C THR A 115 6.55 0.88 17.30
N LYS A 116 5.27 0.82 16.94
CA LYS A 116 4.11 1.38 17.65
C LYS A 116 3.95 2.90 17.60
N PHE A 117 4.62 3.60 16.68
CA PHE A 117 4.36 5.03 16.44
C PHE A 117 3.09 5.20 15.61
N GLU A 118 2.19 6.10 16.02
CA GLU A 118 0.94 6.35 15.30
C GLU A 118 1.12 7.45 14.26
N PHE A 119 0.85 7.12 13.00
CA PHE A 119 1.01 8.05 11.87
C PHE A 119 -0.25 8.85 11.58
N MET A 120 -1.42 8.22 11.72
CA MET A 120 -2.71 8.80 11.39
C MET A 120 -3.78 8.33 12.38
N ASN A 121 -4.61 9.27 12.82
CA ASN A 121 -5.81 8.98 13.59
C ASN A 121 -7.05 9.10 12.68
N ILE A 122 -7.87 8.04 12.65
CA ILE A 122 -9.15 8.01 11.93
C ILE A 122 -10.23 8.59 12.84
N GLY A 123 -10.28 9.93 12.92
CA GLY A 123 -11.22 10.63 13.82
C GLY A 123 -12.65 10.72 13.30
N ASN A 124 -12.88 10.62 11.99
CA ASN A 124 -14.20 10.77 11.36
C ASN A 124 -14.45 9.74 10.25
N HIS A 125 -15.35 8.79 10.48
CA HIS A 125 -15.70 7.73 9.52
C HIS A 125 -16.45 8.23 8.28
N LEU A 126 -17.12 9.39 8.32
CA LEU A 126 -17.75 9.98 7.12
C LEU A 126 -16.70 10.41 6.08
N ASP A 127 -15.63 11.04 6.54
CA ASP A 127 -14.52 11.45 5.67
C ASP A 127 -13.82 10.23 5.08
N LEU A 128 -13.66 9.16 5.88
CA LEU A 128 -13.11 7.89 5.42
C LEU A 128 -13.95 7.30 4.27
N LYS A 129 -15.28 7.27 4.36
CA LYS A 129 -16.14 6.74 3.28
C LYS A 129 -15.97 7.50 1.97
N LYS A 130 -15.82 8.84 2.04
CA LYS A 130 -15.59 9.70 0.88
C LYS A 130 -14.21 9.46 0.25
N VAL A 131 -13.19 9.20 1.06
CA VAL A 131 -11.85 8.83 0.59
C VAL A 131 -11.86 7.48 -0.09
N LEU A 132 -12.46 6.47 0.56
CA LEU A 132 -12.49 5.09 0.08
C LEU A 132 -13.15 4.96 -1.29
N SER A 133 -14.23 5.70 -1.57
CA SER A 133 -14.96 5.61 -2.84
C SER A 133 -14.15 6.01 -4.08
N LYS A 134 -12.96 6.61 -3.88
CA LYS A 134 -12.04 7.04 -4.95
C LYS A 134 -10.86 6.08 -5.13
N LEU A 135 -10.73 5.08 -4.28
CA LEU A 135 -9.62 4.11 -4.30
C LEU A 135 -10.01 2.87 -5.09
N ASP A 136 -9.01 2.24 -5.72
CA ASP A 136 -9.21 0.99 -6.46
C ASP A 136 -8.93 -0.24 -5.59
N LEU A 137 -8.09 -0.10 -4.56
CA LEU A 137 -7.81 -1.15 -3.57
C LEU A 137 -7.26 -0.53 -2.28
N ILE A 138 -7.63 -1.11 -1.13
CA ILE A 138 -6.92 -0.90 0.13
C ILE A 138 -6.30 -2.20 0.65
N THR A 139 -5.16 -2.11 1.33
CA THR A 139 -4.42 -3.30 1.82
C THR A 139 -4.22 -3.31 3.34
N PRO A 140 -5.27 -3.22 4.18
CA PRO A 140 -5.12 -3.20 5.64
C PRO A 140 -4.68 -4.56 6.22
N ASN A 141 -4.00 -4.52 7.36
CA ASN A 141 -3.84 -5.68 8.25
C ASN A 141 -5.05 -5.80 9.20
N TYR A 142 -5.05 -6.83 10.05
CA TYR A 142 -6.13 -7.13 11.00
C TYR A 142 -6.36 -6.03 12.04
N HIS A 143 -5.33 -5.30 12.46
CA HIS A 143 -5.47 -4.18 13.38
C HIS A 143 -5.99 -2.94 12.64
N GLU A 144 -5.46 -2.67 11.45
CA GLU A 144 -5.88 -1.53 10.62
C GLU A 144 -7.34 -1.64 10.17
N ILE A 145 -7.79 -2.84 9.79
CA ILE A 145 -9.17 -3.02 9.32
C ILE A 145 -10.20 -2.73 10.41
N GLU A 146 -9.92 -3.08 11.68
CA GLU A 146 -10.81 -2.80 12.81
C GLU A 146 -10.82 -1.30 13.19
N ILE A 147 -9.73 -0.57 12.91
CA ILE A 147 -9.73 0.88 13.06
C ILE A 147 -10.54 1.55 11.94
N LEU A 148 -10.36 1.09 10.69
CA LEU A 148 -11.06 1.65 9.53
C LEU A 148 -12.57 1.32 9.58
N PHE A 149 -12.90 0.09 9.98
CA PHE A 149 -14.25 -0.44 10.05
C PHE A 149 -14.41 -1.25 11.35
N PRO A 150 -14.78 -0.58 12.46
CA PRO A 150 -15.00 -1.27 13.72
C PRO A 150 -16.04 -2.39 13.58
N GLY A 151 -15.67 -3.61 13.99
CA GLY A 151 -16.54 -4.79 13.87
C GLY A 151 -16.40 -5.57 12.55
N PHE A 152 -15.49 -5.17 11.65
CA PHE A 152 -15.33 -5.81 10.34
C PHE A 152 -15.17 -7.33 10.43
N ILE A 153 -14.33 -7.80 11.34
CA ILE A 153 -14.04 -9.22 11.53
C ILE A 153 -15.07 -9.83 12.47
N SER A 154 -15.24 -9.22 13.66
CA SER A 154 -16.06 -9.82 14.74
C SER A 154 -17.54 -9.92 14.40
N GLN A 155 -18.07 -8.98 13.61
CA GLN A 155 -19.49 -8.92 13.23
C GLN A 155 -19.72 -9.34 11.77
N ASN A 156 -18.68 -9.81 11.06
CA ASN A 156 -18.73 -10.08 9.61
C ASN A 156 -19.32 -8.89 8.82
N LEU A 157 -18.97 -7.67 9.23
CA LEU A 157 -19.60 -6.44 8.74
C LEU A 157 -19.48 -6.32 7.22
N PHE A 158 -18.49 -6.93 6.59
CA PHE A 158 -18.34 -6.93 5.12
C PHE A 158 -19.59 -7.41 4.36
N LYS A 159 -20.42 -8.30 4.94
CA LYS A 159 -21.68 -8.74 4.31
C LYS A 159 -22.80 -7.70 4.40
N GLU A 160 -22.73 -6.83 5.39
CA GLU A 160 -23.75 -5.85 5.73
C GLU A 160 -23.36 -4.44 5.28
N THR A 161 -22.05 -4.18 5.17
CA THR A 161 -21.51 -2.90 4.76
C THR A 161 -21.47 -2.81 3.24
N ASN A 162 -22.10 -1.77 2.71
CA ASN A 162 -21.97 -1.37 1.31
C ASN A 162 -20.61 -0.68 1.08
N ILE A 163 -19.49 -1.36 1.41
CA ILE A 163 -18.13 -0.89 1.11
C ILE A 163 -17.89 -1.20 -0.36
N SER A 164 -17.92 -0.16 -1.20
CA SER A 164 -17.70 -0.30 -2.64
C SER A 164 -16.24 -0.58 -3.02
N THR A 165 -15.32 -0.30 -2.10
CA THR A 165 -13.88 -0.34 -2.36
C THR A 165 -13.33 -1.73 -2.07
N PRO A 166 -12.64 -2.37 -3.02
CA PRO A 166 -11.96 -3.64 -2.78
C PRO A 166 -10.99 -3.57 -1.60
N ILE A 167 -10.95 -4.63 -0.80
CA ILE A 167 -10.08 -4.74 0.39
C ILE A 167 -9.26 -6.02 0.28
N LEU A 168 -7.94 -5.92 0.30
CA LEU A 168 -7.06 -7.05 0.56
C LEU A 168 -6.67 -7.07 2.04
N LEU A 169 -7.33 -7.91 2.83
CA LEU A 169 -7.01 -8.13 4.24
C LEU A 169 -5.78 -9.05 4.35
N LYS A 170 -4.67 -8.49 4.84
CA LYS A 170 -3.37 -9.19 4.97
C LYS A 170 -3.42 -10.24 6.08
N GLY A 171 -3.16 -11.49 5.74
CA GLY A 171 -3.26 -12.69 6.59
C GLY A 171 -2.11 -12.95 7.56
N GLY A 172 -1.05 -12.14 7.52
CA GLY A 172 0.15 -12.37 8.37
C GLY A 172 -0.14 -12.40 9.88
N HIS A 173 -1.25 -11.82 10.34
CA HIS A 173 -1.65 -11.76 11.75
C HIS A 173 -2.88 -12.64 12.06
N ASN A 174 -3.29 -13.51 11.14
CA ASN A 174 -4.42 -14.40 11.34
C ASN A 174 -3.96 -15.68 12.05
N GLU A 175 -4.24 -15.78 13.36
CA GLU A 175 -3.84 -16.94 14.18
C GLU A 175 -4.41 -18.28 13.68
N LYS A 176 -5.56 -18.27 12.98
CA LYS A 176 -6.23 -19.48 12.51
C LYS A 176 -5.77 -19.95 11.13
N SER A 177 -5.19 -19.05 10.33
CA SER A 177 -4.76 -19.31 8.95
C SER A 177 -3.65 -18.33 8.58
N ILE A 178 -2.48 -18.54 9.19
CA ILE A 178 -1.31 -17.67 9.04
C ILE A 178 -0.96 -17.57 7.56
N GLY A 179 -0.88 -16.34 7.06
CA GLY A 179 -0.49 -16.06 5.68
C GLY A 179 -1.61 -16.17 4.66
N THR A 180 -2.83 -16.59 5.00
CA THR A 180 -3.97 -16.53 4.06
C THR A 180 -4.50 -15.11 3.97
N ASP A 181 -4.28 -14.45 2.83
CA ASP A 181 -4.87 -13.14 2.56
C ASP A 181 -6.30 -13.30 2.04
N ARG A 182 -7.19 -12.35 2.36
CA ARG A 182 -8.58 -12.34 1.88
C ARG A 182 -8.85 -11.10 1.06
N LEU A 183 -9.20 -11.29 -0.20
CA LEU A 183 -9.61 -10.23 -1.10
C LEU A 183 -11.14 -10.13 -1.08
N PHE A 184 -11.65 -9.09 -0.44
CA PHE A 184 -13.07 -8.74 -0.44
C PHE A 184 -13.36 -7.88 -1.67
N LEU A 185 -14.21 -8.42 -2.54
CA LEU A 185 -14.80 -7.74 -3.67
C LEU A 185 -16.27 -7.45 -3.37
N LYS A 186 -16.97 -6.77 -4.28
CA LYS A 186 -18.36 -6.35 -4.07
C LYS A 186 -19.30 -7.53 -3.76
N ASP A 187 -19.15 -8.63 -4.50
CA ASP A 187 -20.09 -9.75 -4.47
C ASP A 187 -19.43 -11.08 -4.07
N GLU A 188 -18.12 -11.08 -3.82
CA GLU A 188 -17.37 -12.30 -3.49
C GLU A 188 -16.17 -12.03 -2.58
N ILE A 189 -15.69 -13.10 -1.94
CA ILE A 189 -14.45 -13.11 -1.19
C ILE A 189 -13.55 -14.19 -1.79
N LEU A 190 -12.35 -13.79 -2.16
CA LEU A 190 -11.33 -14.71 -2.67
C LEU A 190 -10.26 -14.91 -1.59
N GLU A 191 -9.96 -16.16 -1.28
CA GLU A 191 -8.84 -16.51 -0.42
C GLU A 191 -7.58 -16.70 -1.28
N ILE A 192 -6.49 -16.04 -0.87
CA ILE A 192 -5.18 -16.18 -1.48
C ILE A 192 -4.30 -16.92 -0.47
N PHE A 193 -4.13 -18.21 -0.71
CA PHE A 193 -3.39 -19.11 0.17
C PHE A 193 -1.88 -18.84 0.08
N PRO A 194 -1.15 -18.99 1.20
CA PRO A 194 0.29 -18.89 1.19
C PRO A 194 0.94 -20.11 0.53
N THR A 195 2.17 -19.98 0.06
CA THR A 195 2.99 -21.14 -0.33
C THR A 195 3.62 -21.79 0.91
N GLU A 196 4.17 -22.99 0.76
CA GLU A 196 4.86 -23.72 1.85
C GLU A 196 6.25 -23.14 2.21
N LYS A 197 6.58 -21.93 1.75
CA LYS A 197 7.88 -21.31 1.98
C LYS A 197 8.05 -20.87 3.43
N LYS A 198 9.22 -21.16 3.99
CA LYS A 198 9.62 -20.58 5.27
C LYS A 198 9.83 -19.07 5.12
N CYS A 199 8.95 -18.31 5.76
CA CYS A 199 9.00 -16.85 5.78
C CYS A 199 9.54 -16.32 7.11
N PHE A 200 10.21 -15.17 7.06
CA PHE A 200 10.68 -14.43 8.23
C PHE A 200 9.99 -13.08 8.31
N GLU A 201 9.89 -12.51 9.51
CA GLU A 201 9.39 -11.15 9.68
C GLU A 201 10.28 -10.16 8.93
N LYS A 202 9.64 -9.19 8.25
CA LYS A 202 10.33 -8.11 7.54
C LYS A 202 9.76 -6.76 7.93
N HIS A 203 10.66 -5.82 8.13
CA HIS A 203 10.33 -4.41 8.10
C HIS A 203 9.82 -4.05 6.70
N GLY A 204 8.70 -3.32 6.63
CA GLY A 204 8.11 -2.86 5.37
C GLY A 204 7.40 -3.91 4.49
N SER A 205 7.10 -5.11 5.00
CA SER A 205 6.40 -6.16 4.22
C SER A 205 5.08 -5.67 3.57
N GLY A 206 4.30 -4.85 4.28
CA GLY A 206 3.07 -4.24 3.74
C GLY A 206 3.34 -3.25 2.59
N CYS A 207 4.40 -2.43 2.69
CA CYS A 207 4.81 -1.51 1.64
C CYS A 207 5.25 -2.27 0.37
N VAL A 208 6.02 -3.34 0.56
CA VAL A 208 6.47 -4.21 -0.54
C VAL A 208 5.27 -4.88 -1.23
N LEU A 209 4.33 -5.44 -0.46
CA LEU A 209 3.11 -6.06 -1.01
C LEU A 209 2.28 -5.07 -1.81
N SER A 210 1.92 -3.92 -1.23
CA SER A 210 1.09 -2.91 -1.90
C SER A 210 1.76 -2.33 -3.15
N SER A 211 3.09 -2.16 -3.14
CA SER A 211 3.86 -1.73 -4.30
C SER A 211 3.92 -2.79 -5.40
N ALA A 212 4.00 -4.08 -5.05
CA ALA A 212 3.90 -5.17 -6.01
C ALA A 212 2.51 -5.21 -6.66
N ILE A 213 1.45 -4.99 -5.89
CA ILE A 213 0.08 -4.91 -6.43
C ILE A 213 -0.05 -3.73 -7.40
N ALA A 214 0.39 -2.53 -7.01
CA ALA A 214 0.35 -1.36 -7.87
C ALA A 214 1.13 -1.57 -9.19
N SER A 215 2.26 -2.27 -9.14
CA SER A 215 3.05 -2.61 -10.32
C SER A 215 2.30 -3.54 -11.27
N ASN A 216 1.63 -4.57 -10.74
CA ASN A 216 0.83 -5.50 -11.53
C ASN A 216 -0.40 -4.82 -12.14
N LEU A 217 -1.09 -3.94 -11.39
CA LEU A 217 -2.20 -3.13 -11.91
C LEU A 217 -1.75 -2.19 -13.04
N ALA A 218 -0.50 -1.71 -13.04
CA ALA A 218 0.04 -0.89 -14.10
C ALA A 218 0.15 -1.62 -15.46
N PHE A 219 0.18 -2.96 -15.44
CA PHE A 219 0.09 -3.82 -16.62
C PHE A 219 -1.35 -4.19 -17.00
N ASN A 220 -2.36 -3.50 -16.45
CA ASN A 220 -3.79 -3.75 -16.66
C ASN A 220 -4.28 -5.14 -16.23
N GLN A 221 -3.56 -5.78 -15.31
CA GLN A 221 -4.05 -7.01 -14.68
C GLN A 221 -5.27 -6.71 -13.81
N THR A 222 -6.12 -7.71 -13.62
CA THR A 222 -7.24 -7.63 -12.67
C THR A 222 -6.74 -7.49 -11.23
N ILE A 223 -7.59 -7.01 -10.33
CA ILE A 223 -7.23 -6.90 -8.90
C ILE A 223 -6.86 -8.27 -8.32
N GLU A 224 -7.59 -9.32 -8.72
CA GLU A 224 -7.29 -10.69 -8.29
C GLU A 224 -5.91 -11.15 -8.75
N GLU A 225 -5.60 -11.02 -10.04
CA GLU A 225 -4.28 -11.38 -10.59
C GLU A 225 -3.16 -10.56 -9.94
N ALA A 226 -3.37 -9.25 -9.76
CA ALA A 226 -2.39 -8.37 -9.13
C ALA A 226 -2.11 -8.77 -7.68
N CYS A 227 -3.14 -9.12 -6.90
CA CYS A 227 -2.99 -9.59 -5.53
C CYS A 227 -2.30 -10.97 -5.48
N LYS A 228 -2.64 -11.91 -6.36
CA LYS A 228 -1.99 -13.23 -6.44
C LYS A 228 -0.53 -13.13 -6.83
N ASN A 229 -0.19 -12.32 -7.84
CA ASN A 229 1.20 -12.10 -8.26
C ASN A 229 2.01 -11.40 -7.17
N ALA A 230 1.43 -10.40 -6.51
CA ALA A 230 2.06 -9.73 -5.39
C ALA A 230 2.27 -10.66 -4.19
N LYS A 231 1.35 -11.62 -3.96
CA LYS A 231 1.51 -12.67 -2.93
C LYS A 231 2.76 -13.52 -3.16
N ILE A 232 2.95 -13.98 -4.39
CA ILE A 232 4.13 -14.77 -4.76
C ILE A 232 5.40 -13.97 -4.52
N TYR A 233 5.42 -12.70 -4.95
CA TYR A 233 6.59 -11.83 -4.76
C TYR A 233 6.90 -11.57 -3.28
N ILE A 234 5.89 -11.23 -2.47
CA ILE A 234 6.11 -10.92 -1.06
C ILE A 234 6.64 -12.14 -0.31
N GLU A 235 6.17 -13.34 -0.61
CA GLU A 235 6.66 -14.54 0.05
C GLU A 235 8.12 -14.84 -0.29
N ASN A 236 8.53 -14.61 -1.54
CA ASN A 236 9.94 -14.73 -1.89
C ASN A 236 10.77 -13.69 -1.13
N TYR A 237 10.30 -12.44 -1.04
CA TYR A 237 10.92 -11.37 -0.25
C TYR A 237 11.02 -11.73 1.24
N LEU A 238 9.95 -12.26 1.85
CA LEU A 238 9.94 -12.69 3.25
C LEU A 238 10.90 -13.86 3.50
N SER A 239 11.10 -14.74 2.51
CA SER A 239 12.02 -15.89 2.60
C SER A 239 13.49 -15.55 2.32
N SER A 240 13.79 -14.35 1.82
CA SER A 240 15.11 -13.99 1.26
C SER A 240 16.29 -13.99 2.25
N THR A 241 16.03 -13.74 3.54
CA THR A 241 17.03 -13.68 4.62
C THR A 241 16.32 -13.78 5.97
N PRO A 242 16.97 -14.21 7.06
CA PRO A 242 16.38 -14.15 8.41
C PRO A 242 16.36 -12.75 9.05
N THR A 243 17.02 -11.75 8.45
CA THR A 243 17.08 -10.36 8.98
C THR A 243 15.79 -9.58 8.68
N LEU A 244 15.57 -8.45 9.36
CA LEU A 244 14.39 -7.59 9.13
C LEU A 244 14.39 -6.88 7.77
N ILE A 245 15.56 -6.66 7.16
CA ILE A 245 15.69 -6.13 5.80
C ILE A 245 15.70 -7.28 4.80
N GLY A 246 14.75 -7.29 3.87
CA GLY A 246 14.68 -8.32 2.82
C GLY A 246 15.47 -7.93 1.56
N TYR A 247 15.76 -8.94 0.74
CA TYR A 247 16.29 -8.75 -0.61
C TYR A 247 15.18 -8.79 -1.63
N HIS A 248 15.29 -7.94 -2.65
CA HIS A 248 14.27 -7.80 -3.69
C HIS A 248 14.55 -8.67 -4.93
N TYR A 249 15.75 -9.22 -5.09
CA TYR A 249 16.08 -10.15 -6.17
C TYR A 249 15.51 -11.55 -5.85
N VAL A 250 14.20 -11.70 -6.06
CA VAL A 250 13.42 -12.85 -5.56
C VAL A 250 12.42 -13.37 -6.57
#